data_AF-B4F993-F1
#
_entry.id   AF-B4F993-F1
#
_cell.length_a   1.000
_cell.length_b   1.000
_cell.length_c   1.000
_cell.angle_alpha   90.00
_cell.angle_beta   90.00
_cell.angle_gamma   90.00
#
_symmetry.space_group_name_H-M   'P 1'
#
loop_
_entity.id
_entity.type
_entity.pdbx_description
1 polymer ?
#
loop_
_entity_poly.entity_id
_entity_poly.type
_entity_poly.pdbx_seq_one_letter_code
_entity_poly.pdbx_strand_id
1 'polypeptide(L)'
;MGQWDALVDAALARLEARSLLRATRPIALAAPTAAPRTFDGPGPWDHAAVEIRLDRDTLHQWLAEGDEAGGQEEQLDGNLILFSGNDYMGLSSHPAVREAAVKAAQDYGMGPRGSALICGYTTYHKLVEESLARLKKKEDCLLCPTGFSANMAAITALGSITSLLSPGRKPAEHERIAIFSDALNHASIIDGIRLLERQQEALVFVYKHCDMFHLDFLLSSCSLEKKVVVTDRQVTTD
;
A
#
# COMPACT_ATOMS: atom_id res chain seq x y z
N MET A 1 12.50 -21.92 -2.20
CA MET A 1 11.52 -21.45 -3.20
C MET A 1 10.53 -22.54 -3.60
N GLY A 2 10.97 -23.73 -4.03
CA GLY A 2 10.03 -24.79 -4.51
C GLY A 2 8.91 -25.24 -3.56
N GLN A 3 9.07 -25.15 -2.23
CA GLN A 3 7.98 -25.48 -1.29
C GLN A 3 6.88 -24.40 -1.25
N TRP A 4 7.24 -23.13 -1.43
CA TRP A 4 6.28 -22.03 -1.42
C TRP A 4 5.44 -22.03 -2.70
N ASP A 5 6.10 -22.15 -3.85
CA ASP A 5 5.41 -22.17 -5.14
C ASP A 5 4.44 -23.35 -5.21
N ALA A 6 4.85 -24.54 -4.74
CA ALA A 6 3.97 -25.70 -4.65
C ALA A 6 2.76 -25.49 -3.72
N LEU A 7 2.93 -24.75 -2.61
CA LEU A 7 1.82 -24.40 -1.72
C LEU A 7 0.83 -23.45 -2.39
N VAL A 8 1.35 -22.43 -3.09
CA VAL A 8 0.53 -21.47 -3.85
C VAL A 8 -0.22 -22.18 -4.97
N ASP A 9 0.46 -23.02 -5.75
CA ASP A 9 -0.15 -23.79 -6.85
C ASP A 9 -1.26 -24.72 -6.35
N ALA A 10 -1.04 -25.41 -5.23
CA ALA A 10 -2.06 -26.24 -4.61
C ALA A 10 -3.27 -25.42 -4.14
N ALA A 11 -3.04 -24.21 -3.61
CA ALA A 11 -4.12 -23.32 -3.18
C ALA A 11 -4.93 -22.81 -4.38
N LEU A 12 -4.25 -22.44 -5.46
CA LEU A 12 -4.87 -22.02 -6.72
C LEU A 12 -5.70 -23.15 -7.34
N ALA A 13 -5.15 -24.36 -7.44
CA ALA A 13 -5.87 -25.54 -7.94
C ALA A 13 -7.14 -25.83 -7.11
N ARG A 14 -7.09 -25.63 -5.80
CA ARG A 14 -8.26 -25.81 -4.92
C ARG A 14 -9.30 -24.70 -5.08
N LEU A 15 -8.89 -23.46 -5.31
CA LEU A 15 -9.79 -22.37 -5.65
C LEU A 15 -10.47 -22.62 -7.01
N GLU A 16 -9.72 -23.13 -7.98
CA GLU A 16 -10.21 -23.52 -9.31
C GLU A 16 -11.27 -24.63 -9.22
N ALA A 17 -10.96 -25.71 -8.49
CA ALA A 17 -11.89 -26.82 -8.27
C ALA A 17 -13.20 -26.38 -7.59
N ARG A 18 -13.17 -25.26 -6.85
CA ARG A 18 -14.35 -24.65 -6.21
C ARG A 18 -15.02 -23.55 -7.03
N SER A 19 -14.55 -23.28 -8.25
CA SER A 19 -15.02 -22.18 -9.10
C SER A 19 -14.94 -20.80 -8.42
N LEU A 20 -13.92 -20.62 -7.58
CA LEU A 20 -13.66 -19.38 -6.84
C LEU A 20 -12.61 -18.48 -7.51
N LEU A 21 -11.94 -18.96 -8.56
CA LEU A 21 -11.08 -18.10 -9.37
C LEU A 21 -11.92 -17.01 -10.05
N ARG A 22 -11.48 -15.76 -9.88
CA ARG A 22 -12.09 -14.59 -10.51
C ARG A 22 -11.04 -13.93 -11.37
N ALA A 23 -11.39 -13.66 -12.63
CA ALA A 23 -10.59 -12.82 -13.51
C ALA A 23 -11.22 -11.43 -13.56
N THR A 24 -10.40 -10.40 -13.38
CA THR A 24 -10.82 -9.03 -13.68
C THR A 24 -10.97 -8.90 -15.19
N ARG A 25 -12.18 -8.55 -15.65
CA ARG A 25 -12.45 -8.30 -17.07
C ARG A 25 -12.46 -6.79 -17.28
N PRO A 26 -11.43 -6.19 -17.89
CA PRO A 26 -11.35 -4.75 -18.03
C PRO A 26 -12.48 -4.24 -18.93
N ILE A 27 -13.17 -3.21 -18.46
CA ILE A 27 -14.05 -2.38 -19.28
C ILE A 27 -13.17 -1.61 -20.25
N ALA A 28 -13.39 -1.82 -21.55
CA ALA A 28 -12.64 -1.18 -22.60
C ALA A 28 -12.94 0.33 -22.62
N LEU A 29 -11.92 1.13 -22.28
CA LEU A 29 -11.90 2.57 -22.51
C LEU A 29 -10.90 2.87 -23.64
N ALA A 30 -11.12 3.97 -24.36
CA ALA A 30 -10.25 4.37 -25.45
C ALA A 30 -8.80 4.50 -24.98
N ALA A 31 -7.86 4.05 -25.80
CA ALA A 31 -6.44 4.17 -25.46
C ALA A 31 -6.05 5.66 -25.44
N PRO A 32 -5.08 6.06 -24.60
CA PRO A 32 -4.54 7.42 -24.66
C PRO A 32 -4.00 7.70 -26.07
N THR A 33 -4.46 8.80 -26.66
CA THR A 33 -4.12 9.20 -28.04
C THR A 33 -2.75 9.88 -28.14
N ALA A 34 -2.23 10.40 -27.04
CA ALA A 34 -0.94 11.06 -26.96
C ALA A 34 0.10 10.14 -26.30
N ALA A 35 1.35 10.24 -26.76
CA ALA A 35 2.47 9.57 -26.09
C ALA A 35 2.60 10.07 -24.64
N PRO A 36 2.94 9.20 -23.68
CA PRO A 36 3.18 9.62 -22.30
C PRO A 36 4.33 10.63 -22.28
N ARG A 37 4.07 11.80 -21.69
CA ARG A 37 5.14 12.76 -21.39
C ARG A 37 5.96 12.19 -20.25
N THR A 38 7.26 12.06 -20.45
CA THR A 38 8.19 11.64 -19.39
C THR A 38 8.49 12.81 -18.48
N PHE A 39 8.66 12.52 -17.19
CA PHE A 39 9.24 13.48 -16.26
C PHE A 39 10.72 13.60 -16.59
N ASP A 40 11.13 14.76 -17.12
CA ASP A 40 12.52 15.02 -17.54
C ASP A 40 13.48 15.25 -16.37
N GLY A 41 13.00 15.10 -15.13
CA GLY A 41 13.72 15.34 -13.89
C GLY A 41 13.20 16.57 -13.15
N PRO A 42 13.68 16.81 -11.92
CA PRO A 42 13.30 17.99 -11.16
C PRO A 42 13.72 19.26 -11.93
N GLY A 43 12.73 20.11 -12.25
CA GLY A 43 12.94 21.42 -12.84
C GLY A 43 13.41 22.47 -11.82
N PRO A 44 13.34 23.77 -12.15
CA PRO A 44 13.49 24.84 -11.15
C PRO A 44 12.53 24.59 -9.98
N TRP A 45 12.96 24.88 -8.75
CA TRP A 45 12.16 24.70 -7.54
C TRP A 45 10.78 25.34 -7.70
N ASP A 46 9.77 24.50 -7.92
CA ASP A 46 8.37 24.93 -7.94
C ASP A 46 7.84 24.84 -6.52
N HIS A 47 7.81 25.98 -5.85
CA HIS A 47 7.30 26.08 -4.49
C HIS A 47 5.78 25.87 -4.42
N ALA A 48 5.06 25.90 -5.55
CA ALA A 48 3.59 25.77 -5.56
C ALA A 48 3.10 24.41 -5.02
N ALA A 49 3.93 23.37 -5.02
CA ALA A 49 3.58 22.08 -4.42
C ALA A 49 3.62 22.07 -2.88
N VAL A 50 4.36 22.99 -2.27
CA VAL A 50 4.61 23.04 -0.82
C VAL A 50 4.16 24.35 -0.18
N GLU A 51 3.87 25.39 -0.96
CA GLU A 51 3.33 26.64 -0.48
C GLU A 51 1.84 26.51 -0.18
N ILE A 52 1.47 26.82 1.06
CA ILE A 52 0.08 26.94 1.48
C ILE A 52 -0.18 28.38 1.88
N ARG A 53 -1.36 28.88 1.51
CA ARG A 53 -1.83 30.19 1.93
C ARG A 53 -2.97 30.00 2.91
N LEU A 54 -2.74 30.43 4.14
CA LEU A 54 -3.75 30.51 5.18
C LEU A 54 -4.25 31.94 5.29
N ASP A 55 -5.54 32.08 5.56
CA ASP A 55 -6.05 33.34 6.09
C ASP A 55 -5.53 33.56 7.52
N ARG A 56 -5.56 34.82 7.96
CA ARG A 56 -5.00 35.20 9.27
C ARG A 56 -5.73 34.51 10.43
N ASP A 57 -7.04 34.33 10.34
CA ASP A 57 -7.83 33.77 11.43
C ASP A 57 -7.49 32.29 11.62
N THR A 58 -7.37 31.52 10.53
CA THR A 58 -6.93 30.11 10.57
C THR A 58 -5.51 29.98 11.10
N LEU A 59 -4.57 30.84 10.67
CA LEU A 59 -3.20 30.82 11.16
C LEU A 59 -3.13 31.07 12.67
N HIS A 60 -3.87 32.06 13.18
CA HIS A 60 -3.92 32.33 14.62
C HIS A 60 -4.53 31.17 15.41
N GLN A 61 -5.54 30.48 14.88
CA GLN A 61 -6.10 29.28 15.53
C GLN A 61 -5.07 28.16 15.62
N TRP A 62 -4.35 27.86 14.53
CA TRP A 62 -3.35 26.79 14.52
C TRP A 62 -2.17 27.07 15.47
N LEU A 63 -1.73 28.33 15.55
CA LEU A 63 -0.67 28.74 16.47
C LEU A 63 -1.12 28.69 17.93
N ALA A 64 -2.38 29.00 18.22
CA ALA A 64 -2.93 28.92 19.58
C ALA A 64 -3.14 27.47 20.06
N GLU A 65 -3.29 26.51 19.15
CA GLU A 65 -3.43 25.08 19.45
C GLU A 65 -2.07 24.37 19.62
N GLY A 66 -0.97 24.96 19.15
CA GLY A 66 0.39 24.43 19.31
C GLY A 66 1.02 24.83 20.65
N ASP A 67 1.63 23.88 21.36
CA ASP A 67 2.21 24.07 22.70
C ASP A 67 3.53 24.88 22.72
N GLU A 68 3.94 25.48 21.57
CA GLU A 68 5.14 26.30 21.44
C GLU A 68 4.81 27.79 21.29
N ALA A 69 4.35 28.39 22.39
CA ALA A 69 4.36 29.84 22.56
C ALA A 69 5.81 30.34 22.67
N GLY A 70 6.38 30.87 21.57
CA GLY A 70 7.71 31.48 21.62
C GLY A 70 8.32 32.03 20.33
N GLY A 71 7.64 31.94 19.18
CA GLY A 71 8.09 32.54 17.91
C GLY A 71 7.46 33.91 17.66
N GLN A 72 8.14 34.79 16.91
CA GLN A 72 7.65 36.12 16.54
C GLN A 72 6.32 36.06 15.76
N GLU A 73 5.19 36.10 16.48
CA GLU A 73 3.83 36.04 15.94
C GLU A 73 3.46 37.24 15.04
N GLU A 74 4.14 38.38 15.20
CA GLU A 74 3.69 39.65 14.62
C GLU A 74 4.00 39.85 13.12
N GLN A 75 4.68 38.92 12.45
CA GLN A 75 5.18 39.12 11.07
C GLN A 75 5.04 37.94 10.11
N LEU A 76 4.18 36.95 10.40
CA LEU A 76 3.88 35.90 9.42
C LEU A 76 2.77 36.39 8.45
N ASP A 77 3.17 36.83 7.26
CA ASP A 77 2.27 36.87 6.12
C ASP A 77 1.90 35.42 5.80
N GLY A 78 0.61 35.05 5.90
CA GLY A 78 0.07 33.66 5.90
C GLY A 78 0.42 32.71 4.74
N ASN A 79 1.48 32.98 4.00
CA ASN A 79 2.20 32.05 3.15
C ASN A 79 3.13 31.19 4.02
N LEU A 80 2.85 29.89 4.10
CA LEU A 80 3.68 28.91 4.81
C LEU A 80 4.28 27.91 3.81
N ILE A 81 5.38 27.28 4.21
CA ILE A 81 6.00 26.17 3.48
C ILE A 81 5.72 24.87 4.24
N LEU A 82 5.10 23.91 3.57
CA LEU A 82 4.75 22.60 4.11
C LEU A 82 5.96 21.66 4.08
N PHE A 83 6.55 21.41 5.26
CA PHE A 83 7.64 20.44 5.43
C PHE A 83 7.16 19.05 5.89
N SER A 84 5.88 18.89 6.24
CA SER A 84 5.29 17.62 6.70
C SER A 84 4.61 16.80 5.59
N GLY A 85 4.74 17.22 4.33
CA GLY A 85 4.15 16.53 3.18
C GLY A 85 4.94 15.30 2.72
N ASN A 86 4.25 14.38 2.03
CA ASN A 86 4.84 13.15 1.46
C ASN A 86 4.98 13.19 -0.07
N ASP A 87 4.78 14.36 -0.70
CA ASP A 87 5.00 14.55 -2.15
C ASP A 87 6.48 14.83 -2.45
N TYR A 88 7.35 13.85 -2.17
CA TYR A 88 8.81 14.00 -2.23
C TYR A 88 9.35 14.44 -3.60
N MET A 89 8.60 14.18 -4.67
CA MET A 89 8.99 14.52 -6.05
C MET A 89 8.18 15.69 -6.62
N GLY A 90 7.26 16.29 -5.85
CA GLY A 90 6.40 17.38 -6.33
C GLY A 90 5.50 16.96 -7.50
N LEU A 91 5.16 15.66 -7.61
CA LEU A 91 4.42 15.16 -8.76
C LEU A 91 2.93 15.50 -8.69
N SER A 92 2.42 15.88 -7.52
CA SER A 92 1.01 16.26 -7.36
C SER A 92 0.65 17.53 -8.14
N SER A 93 1.58 18.49 -8.26
CA SER A 93 1.40 19.73 -9.01
C SER A 93 1.90 19.65 -10.46
N HIS A 94 2.60 18.58 -10.83
CA HIS A 94 3.25 18.45 -12.12
C HIS A 94 2.26 18.59 -13.30
N PRO A 95 2.51 19.48 -14.29
CA PRO A 95 1.56 19.77 -15.36
C PRO A 95 1.04 18.54 -16.11
N ALA A 96 1.94 17.59 -16.43
CA ALA A 96 1.54 16.36 -17.13
C ALA A 96 0.58 15.48 -16.31
N VAL A 97 0.71 15.45 -14.98
CA VAL A 97 -0.18 14.68 -14.10
C VAL A 97 -1.56 15.35 -14.03
N ARG A 98 -1.58 16.68 -13.87
CA ARG A 98 -2.82 17.46 -13.85
C ARG A 98 -3.58 17.40 -15.17
N GLU A 99 -2.89 17.55 -16.30
CA GLU A 99 -3.48 17.43 -17.63
C GLU A 99 -4.07 16.03 -17.86
N ALA A 100 -3.36 14.98 -17.46
CA ALA A 100 -3.85 13.60 -17.56
C ALA A 100 -5.10 13.39 -16.70
N ALA A 101 -5.13 13.92 -15.47
CA ALA A 101 -6.27 13.84 -14.57
C ALA A 101 -7.50 14.58 -15.13
N VAL A 102 -7.33 15.81 -15.64
CA VAL A 102 -8.40 16.59 -16.29
C VAL A 102 -8.96 15.84 -17.48
N LYS A 103 -8.09 15.32 -18.35
CA LYS A 103 -8.50 14.56 -19.53
C LYS A 103 -9.28 13.31 -19.15
N ALA A 104 -8.80 12.54 -18.17
CA ALA A 104 -9.49 11.35 -17.70
C ALA A 104 -10.89 11.67 -17.14
N ALA A 105 -11.00 12.76 -16.37
CA ALA A 105 -12.28 13.21 -15.82
C ALA A 105 -13.27 13.65 -16.92
N GLN A 106 -12.80 14.31 -17.98
CA GLN A 106 -13.62 14.73 -19.12
C GLN A 106 -14.06 13.54 -19.98
N ASP A 107 -13.16 12.62 -20.28
CA ASP A 107 -13.42 11.51 -21.19
C ASP A 107 -14.23 10.37 -20.52
N TYR A 108 -13.99 10.13 -19.22
CA TYR A 108 -14.49 8.93 -18.53
C TYR A 108 -15.27 9.21 -17.24
N GLY A 109 -15.29 10.46 -16.77
CA GLY A 109 -15.91 10.85 -15.50
C GLY A 109 -14.99 10.66 -14.28
N MET A 110 -15.54 10.92 -13.10
CA MET A 110 -14.76 11.04 -11.84
C MET A 110 -14.34 9.72 -11.19
N GLY A 111 -14.70 8.55 -11.74
CA GLY A 111 -14.25 7.29 -11.16
C GLY A 111 -15.01 6.05 -11.62
N PRO A 112 -14.54 4.87 -11.19
CA PRO A 112 -15.18 3.59 -11.49
C PRO A 112 -16.57 3.49 -10.85
N ARG A 113 -17.52 2.84 -11.56
CA ARG A 113 -18.93 2.71 -11.14
C ARG A 113 -19.19 1.57 -10.14
N GLY A 114 -18.13 0.94 -9.62
CA GLY A 114 -18.22 -0.19 -8.70
C GLY A 114 -16.85 -0.80 -8.39
N SER A 115 -16.84 -1.98 -7.80
CA SER A 115 -15.60 -2.69 -7.47
C SER A 115 -14.93 -3.29 -8.70
N ALA A 116 -13.61 -3.52 -8.62
CA ALA A 116 -12.82 -4.10 -9.70
C ALA A 116 -13.38 -5.46 -10.19
N LEU A 117 -13.92 -6.27 -9.27
CA LEU A 117 -14.48 -7.58 -9.59
C LEU A 117 -15.84 -7.54 -10.30
N ILE A 118 -16.55 -6.41 -10.27
CA ILE A 118 -17.91 -6.29 -10.80
C ILE A 118 -17.95 -5.38 -12.02
N CYS A 119 -17.69 -4.08 -11.85
CA CYS A 119 -17.82 -3.09 -12.92
C CYS A 119 -16.91 -1.86 -12.75
N GLY A 120 -15.85 -1.98 -11.95
CA GLY A 120 -14.91 -0.89 -11.67
C GLY A 120 -13.56 -1.00 -12.36
N TYR A 121 -13.22 -2.17 -12.91
CA TYR A 121 -11.91 -2.39 -13.50
C TYR A 121 -11.92 -2.00 -14.98
N THR A 122 -10.96 -1.17 -15.39
CA THR A 122 -10.88 -0.61 -16.74
C THR A 122 -9.53 -0.90 -17.37
N THR A 123 -9.40 -0.69 -18.68
CA THR A 123 -8.10 -0.79 -19.38
C THR A 123 -7.01 0.09 -18.76
N TYR A 124 -7.36 1.26 -18.20
CA TYR A 124 -6.39 2.13 -17.51
C TYR A 124 -5.85 1.53 -16.21
N HIS A 125 -6.68 0.82 -15.43
CA HIS A 125 -6.20 0.12 -14.24
C HIS A 125 -5.18 -0.96 -14.62
N LYS A 126 -5.48 -1.75 -15.66
CA LYS A 126 -4.56 -2.75 -16.20
C LYS A 126 -3.24 -2.14 -16.68
N LEU A 127 -3.29 -1.03 -17.41
CA LEU A 127 -2.10 -0.32 -17.88
C LEU A 127 -1.22 0.18 -16.73
N VAL A 128 -1.83 0.64 -15.62
CA VAL A 128 -1.11 1.03 -14.41
C VAL A 128 -0.45 -0.18 -13.77
N GLU A 129 -1.17 -1.29 -13.60
CA GLU A 129 -0.62 -2.55 -13.07
C GLU A 129 0.57 -3.05 -13.90
N GLU A 130 0.42 -3.14 -15.23
CA GLU A 130 1.50 -3.53 -16.16
C GLU A 130 2.71 -2.57 -16.09
N SER A 131 2.46 -1.27 -15.91
CA SER A 131 3.53 -0.28 -15.80
C SER A 131 4.26 -0.36 -14.46
N LEU A 132 3.53 -0.58 -13.35
CA LEU A 132 4.10 -0.78 -12.02
C LEU A 132 4.88 -2.10 -11.93
N ALA A 133 4.36 -3.18 -12.50
CA ALA A 133 5.04 -4.47 -12.59
C ALA A 133 6.39 -4.33 -13.32
N ARG A 134 6.39 -3.67 -14.49
CA ARG A 134 7.63 -3.36 -15.23
C ARG A 134 8.59 -2.48 -14.42
N LEU A 135 8.09 -1.41 -13.80
CA LEU A 135 8.89 -0.49 -12.99
C LEU A 135 9.58 -1.22 -11.83
N LYS A 136 8.88 -2.14 -11.17
CA LYS A 136 9.40 -2.91 -10.03
C LYS A 136 10.09 -4.22 -10.44
N LYS A 137 10.18 -4.51 -11.74
CA LYS A 137 10.73 -5.75 -12.30
C LYS A 137 10.06 -6.99 -11.69
N LYS A 138 8.73 -6.99 -11.67
CA LYS A 138 7.88 -8.08 -11.18
C LYS A 138 7.03 -8.63 -12.33
N GLU A 139 6.57 -9.86 -12.17
CA GLU A 139 5.77 -10.56 -13.18
C GLU A 139 4.37 -9.95 -13.30
N ASP A 140 3.79 -9.53 -12.18
CA ASP A 140 2.46 -8.93 -12.12
C ASP A 140 2.36 -7.89 -10.98
N CYS A 141 1.27 -7.11 -10.98
CA CYS A 141 0.96 -6.12 -9.96
C CYS A 141 -0.56 -6.07 -9.73
N LEU A 142 -0.97 -6.05 -8.46
CA LEU A 142 -2.36 -5.80 -8.08
C LEU A 142 -2.51 -4.37 -7.58
N LEU A 143 -3.35 -3.58 -8.24
CA LEU A 143 -3.64 -2.22 -7.83
C LEU A 143 -4.67 -2.21 -6.69
N CYS A 144 -4.33 -1.51 -5.61
CA CYS A 144 -5.22 -1.27 -4.47
C CYS A 144 -5.48 0.24 -4.33
N PRO A 145 -6.64 0.67 -3.78
CA PRO A 145 -6.97 2.08 -3.64
C PRO A 145 -5.98 2.89 -2.81
N THR A 146 -5.38 2.26 -1.79
CA THR A 146 -4.39 2.90 -0.90
C THR A 146 -3.29 1.91 -0.50
N GLY A 147 -2.13 2.42 -0.10
CA GLY A 147 -1.06 1.58 0.49
C GLY A 147 -1.51 0.82 1.73
N PHE A 148 -2.41 1.41 2.54
CA PHE A 148 -3.02 0.73 3.67
C PHE A 148 -3.78 -0.53 3.23
N SER A 149 -4.67 -0.39 2.24
CA SER A 149 -5.46 -1.51 1.73
C SER A 149 -4.61 -2.58 1.05
N ALA A 150 -3.50 -2.18 0.40
CA ALA A 150 -2.55 -3.12 -0.19
C ALA A 150 -1.87 -3.98 0.89
N ASN A 151 -1.40 -3.36 1.98
CA ASN A 151 -0.78 -4.08 3.09
C ASN A 151 -1.78 -5.03 3.77
N MET A 152 -2.99 -4.55 4.06
CA MET A 152 -4.07 -5.40 4.60
C MET A 152 -4.36 -6.61 3.71
N ALA A 153 -4.51 -6.39 2.40
CA ALA A 153 -4.82 -7.45 1.45
C ALA A 153 -3.69 -8.46 1.34
N ALA A 154 -2.44 -7.99 1.23
CA ALA A 154 -1.27 -8.86 1.13
C ALA A 154 -1.09 -9.73 2.38
N ILE A 155 -1.15 -9.12 3.57
CA ILE A 155 -1.00 -9.85 4.84
C ILE A 155 -2.14 -10.86 5.01
N THR A 156 -3.39 -10.44 4.80
CA THR A 156 -4.54 -11.33 4.96
C THR A 156 -4.47 -12.51 3.98
N ALA A 157 -4.14 -12.24 2.71
CA ALA A 157 -3.99 -13.28 1.70
C ALA A 157 -2.89 -14.29 2.07
N LEU A 158 -1.74 -13.82 2.60
CA LEU A 158 -0.66 -14.69 3.05
C LEU A 158 -1.12 -15.66 4.15
N GLY A 159 -1.81 -15.17 5.17
CA GLY A 159 -2.32 -16.03 6.26
C GLY A 159 -3.37 -17.03 5.80
N SER A 160 -4.26 -16.62 4.90
CA SER A 160 -5.35 -17.46 4.42
C SER A 160 -4.91 -18.61 3.51
N ILE A 161 -3.69 -18.62 2.95
CA ILE A 161 -3.19 -19.73 2.09
C ILE A 161 -3.34 -21.08 2.80
N THR A 162 -2.96 -21.16 4.08
CA THR A 162 -3.10 -22.41 4.84
C THR A 162 -4.56 -22.78 5.09
N SER A 163 -5.40 -21.80 5.45
CA SER A 163 -6.85 -22.03 5.63
C SER A 163 -7.50 -22.55 4.35
N LEU A 164 -7.08 -22.04 3.19
CA LEU A 164 -7.56 -22.51 1.89
C LEU A 164 -7.20 -23.97 1.63
N LEU A 165 -6.02 -24.42 2.05
CA LEU A 165 -5.54 -25.80 1.89
C LEU A 165 -6.06 -26.77 2.97
N SER A 166 -6.48 -26.28 4.13
CA SER A 166 -6.91 -27.13 5.26
C SER A 166 -8.27 -27.79 4.99
N PRO A 167 -8.49 -29.10 5.27
CA PRO A 167 -9.79 -29.76 5.06
C PRO A 167 -10.93 -29.12 5.87
N GLY A 168 -10.62 -28.54 7.03
CA GLY A 168 -11.52 -27.73 7.84
C GLY A 168 -11.37 -26.23 7.58
N ARG A 169 -12.37 -25.43 7.97
CA ARG A 169 -12.31 -23.95 7.85
C ARG A 169 -11.23 -23.29 8.72
N LYS A 170 -10.65 -24.03 9.68
CA LYS A 170 -9.58 -23.55 10.56
C LYS A 170 -8.36 -24.46 10.46
N PRO A 171 -7.16 -23.93 10.16
CA PRO A 171 -5.94 -24.70 10.13
C PRO A 171 -5.55 -25.17 11.54
N ALA A 172 -5.04 -26.40 11.63
CA ALA A 172 -4.42 -26.86 12.87
C ALA A 172 -3.18 -26.01 13.17
N GLU A 173 -2.79 -25.93 14.45
CA GLU A 173 -1.71 -25.02 14.88
C GLU A 173 -0.39 -25.24 14.13
N HIS A 174 -0.03 -26.50 13.87
CA HIS A 174 1.17 -26.88 13.12
C HIS A 174 1.10 -26.57 11.61
N GLU A 175 -0.10 -26.33 11.07
CA GLU A 175 -0.27 -26.01 9.65
C GLU A 175 -0.16 -24.50 9.38
N ARG A 176 -0.35 -23.68 10.42
CA ARG A 176 -0.36 -22.20 10.36
C ARG A 176 0.97 -21.63 9.89
N ILE A 177 0.93 -20.37 9.50
CA ILE A 177 2.12 -19.60 9.10
C ILE A 177 2.60 -18.79 10.31
N ALA A 178 3.90 -18.82 10.58
CA ALA A 178 4.56 -17.93 11.51
C ALA A 178 4.91 -16.61 10.83
N ILE A 179 4.42 -15.49 11.34
CA ILE A 179 4.73 -14.14 10.86
C ILE A 179 5.65 -13.46 11.86
N PHE A 180 6.80 -13.01 11.41
CA PHE A 180 7.78 -12.26 12.19
C PHE A 180 7.71 -10.79 11.76
N SER A 181 7.17 -9.93 12.62
CA SER A 181 6.96 -8.50 12.34
C SER A 181 7.98 -7.64 13.08
N ASP A 182 8.55 -6.64 12.40
CA ASP A 182 9.31 -5.59 13.07
C ASP A 182 8.41 -4.81 14.03
N ALA A 183 8.96 -4.40 15.17
CA ALA A 183 8.25 -3.63 16.19
C ALA A 183 7.76 -2.25 15.72
N LEU A 184 8.42 -1.64 14.72
CA LEU A 184 8.08 -0.33 14.16
C LEU A 184 7.50 -0.42 12.74
N ASN A 185 6.90 -1.56 12.38
CA ASN A 185 6.13 -1.65 11.15
C ASN A 185 4.94 -0.66 11.18
N HIS A 186 4.59 -0.16 10.00
CA HIS A 186 3.50 0.76 9.76
C HIS A 186 2.16 0.16 10.23
N ALA A 187 1.28 1.02 10.75
CA ALA A 187 0.00 0.61 11.34
C ALA A 187 -0.84 -0.31 10.43
N SER A 188 -0.82 -0.07 9.11
CA SER A 188 -1.54 -0.93 8.14
C SER A 188 -1.08 -2.38 8.12
N ILE A 189 0.20 -2.65 8.39
CA ILE A 189 0.74 -4.00 8.47
C ILE A 189 0.29 -4.63 9.77
N ILE A 190 0.45 -3.89 10.88
CA ILE A 190 0.04 -4.33 12.22
C ILE A 190 -1.44 -4.71 12.23
N ASP A 191 -2.31 -3.90 11.62
CA ASP A 191 -3.74 -4.18 11.57
C ASP A 191 -4.07 -5.42 10.74
N GLY A 192 -3.34 -5.65 9.64
CA GLY A 192 -3.48 -6.87 8.84
C GLY A 192 -3.07 -8.12 9.64
N ILE A 193 -1.98 -8.00 10.40
CA ILE A 193 -1.49 -9.07 11.28
C ILE A 193 -2.51 -9.36 12.39
N ARG A 194 -3.03 -8.31 13.05
CA ARG A 194 -4.05 -8.45 14.10
C ARG A 194 -5.33 -9.10 13.59
N LEU A 195 -5.72 -8.84 12.34
CA LEU A 195 -6.85 -9.50 11.72
C LEU A 195 -6.62 -11.02 11.60
N LEU A 196 -5.44 -11.43 11.14
CA LEU A 196 -5.06 -12.84 11.05
C LEU A 196 -5.02 -13.53 12.43
N GLU A 197 -4.49 -12.86 13.46
CA GLU A 197 -4.47 -13.38 14.83
C GLU A 197 -5.88 -13.64 15.34
N ARG A 198 -6.80 -12.69 15.12
CA ARG A 198 -8.22 -12.85 15.50
C ARG A 198 -8.91 -13.98 14.75
N GLN A 199 -8.53 -14.21 13.50
CA GLN A 199 -9.03 -15.31 12.69
C GLN A 199 -8.33 -16.65 12.97
N GLN A 200 -7.29 -16.64 13.81
CA GLN A 200 -6.46 -17.80 14.16
C GLN A 200 -5.79 -18.46 12.94
N GLU A 201 -5.42 -17.65 11.94
CA GLU A 201 -4.80 -18.13 10.69
C GLU A 201 -3.26 -18.14 10.75
N ALA A 202 -2.68 -17.30 11.61
CA ALA A 202 -1.23 -17.16 11.76
C ALA A 202 -0.81 -17.15 13.23
N LEU A 203 0.44 -17.53 13.50
CA LEU A 203 1.14 -17.25 14.75
C LEU A 203 2.07 -16.05 14.52
N VAL A 204 2.07 -15.09 15.44
CA VAL A 204 2.78 -13.83 15.25
C VAL A 204 3.87 -13.67 16.30
N PHE A 205 5.04 -13.25 15.85
CA PHE A 205 6.20 -12.92 16.68
C PHE A 205 6.65 -11.51 16.33
N VAL A 206 6.86 -10.67 17.34
CA VAL A 206 7.37 -9.30 17.14
C VAL A 206 8.84 -9.28 17.53
N TYR A 207 9.71 -8.93 16.58
CA TYR A 207 11.13 -8.75 16.84
C TYR A 207 11.47 -7.27 17.05
N LYS A 208 12.61 -7.01 17.70
CA LYS A 208 13.01 -5.63 18.04
C LYS A 208 13.41 -4.91 16.76
N HIS A 209 13.12 -3.62 16.68
CA HIS A 209 13.38 -2.85 15.47
C HIS A 209 14.83 -2.97 15.00
N CYS A 210 15.03 -3.35 13.73
CA CYS A 210 16.35 -3.58 13.13
C CYS A 210 17.27 -4.58 13.88
N ASP A 211 16.73 -5.43 14.76
CA ASP A 211 17.51 -6.40 15.55
C ASP A 211 17.51 -7.78 14.90
N MET A 212 18.54 -8.03 14.08
CA MET A 212 18.73 -9.30 13.39
C MET A 212 19.03 -10.47 14.34
N PHE A 213 19.63 -10.21 15.51
CA PHE A 213 19.91 -11.26 16.50
C PHE A 213 18.62 -11.74 17.17
N HIS A 214 17.75 -10.80 17.53
CA HIS A 214 16.44 -11.15 18.08
C HIS A 214 15.58 -11.86 17.03
N LEU A 215 15.60 -11.41 15.77
CA LEU A 215 14.91 -12.09 14.68
C LEU A 215 15.41 -13.53 14.48
N ASP A 216 16.73 -13.74 14.43
CA ASP A 216 17.32 -15.07 14.27
C ASP A 216 16.99 -16.02 15.44
N PHE A 217 17.00 -15.49 16.67
CA PHE A 217 16.57 -16.22 17.85
C PHE A 217 15.11 -16.68 17.75
N LEU A 218 14.20 -15.79 17.34
CA LEU A 218 12.78 -16.10 17.18
C LEU A 218 12.56 -17.11 16.04
N LEU A 219 13.26 -16.96 14.92
CA LEU A 219 13.21 -17.88 13.78
C LEU A 219 13.69 -19.28 14.19
N SER A 220 14.78 -19.38 14.93
CA SER A 220 15.36 -20.64 15.41
C SER A 220 14.50 -21.33 16.45
N SER A 221 13.80 -20.56 17.29
CA SER A 221 12.90 -21.08 18.33
C SER A 221 11.54 -21.52 17.79
N CYS A 222 11.15 -21.07 16.60
CA CYS A 222 9.87 -21.40 15.99
C CYS A 222 9.88 -22.79 15.33
N SER A 223 8.98 -23.66 15.78
CA SER A 223 8.83 -25.04 15.27
C SER A 223 7.97 -25.15 14.01
N LEU A 224 7.30 -24.07 13.58
CA LEU A 224 6.49 -24.08 12.36
C LEU A 224 7.36 -24.15 11.11
N GLU A 225 6.93 -24.92 10.11
CA GLU A 225 7.66 -25.03 8.85
C GLU A 225 7.55 -23.76 8.00
N LYS A 226 6.39 -23.10 8.03
CA LYS A 226 6.09 -21.93 7.19
C LYS A 226 6.35 -20.66 7.97
N LYS A 227 7.38 -19.91 7.56
CA LYS A 227 7.83 -18.68 8.22
C LYS A 227 7.88 -17.53 7.21
N VAL A 228 7.36 -16.37 7.59
CA VAL A 228 7.38 -15.15 6.78
C VAL A 228 7.88 -14.00 7.65
N VAL A 229 8.88 -13.27 7.17
CA VAL A 229 9.36 -12.04 7.81
C VAL A 229 8.74 -10.85 7.10
N VAL A 230 8.16 -9.93 7.87
CA VAL A 230 7.51 -8.71 7.38
C VAL A 230 8.19 -7.51 8.01
N THR A 231 8.75 -6.65 7.17
CA THR A 231 9.49 -5.47 7.59
C THR A 231 9.24 -4.32 6.62
N ASP A 232 9.04 -3.14 7.16
CA ASP A 232 9.01 -1.91 6.38
C ASP A 232 10.40 -1.41 6.07
N ARG A 233 10.55 -0.88 4.84
CA ARG A 233 11.82 -0.31 4.38
C ARG A 233 12.11 1.05 5.01
N GLN A 234 11.07 1.79 5.38
CA GLN A 234 11.16 3.12 5.96
C GLN A 234 10.18 3.17 7.12
N VAL A 235 10.68 3.54 8.30
CA VAL A 235 9.83 3.77 9.46
C VAL A 235 9.41 5.24 9.42
N THR A 236 8.11 5.48 9.25
CA THR A 236 7.50 6.76 9.62
C THR A 236 7.20 6.67 11.11
N THR A 237 8.08 7.24 11.94
CA THR A 237 7.73 7.53 13.33
C THR A 237 6.98 8.85 13.35
N ASP A 238 5.71 8.80 13.77
CA ASP A 238 4.95 9.99 14.17
C ASP A 238 5.57 10.65 15.42
#